data_AF-A0AAA9ZQG1-F1
#
_entry.id   AF-A0AAA9ZQG1-F1
#
_cell.length_a   1.000
_cell.length_b   1.000
_cell.length_c   1.000
_cell.angle_alpha   90.00
_cell.angle_beta   90.00
_cell.angle_gamma   90.00
#
_symmetry.space_group_name_H-M   'P 1'
#
loop_
_entity.id
_entity.type
_entity.pdbx_description
1 polymer ?
#
loop_
_entity_poly.entity_id
_entity_poly.type
_entity_poly.pdbx_seq_one_letter_code
_entity_poly.pdbx_strand_id
1 'polypeptide(L)'
;MLVEHRPLNFLGFIEQALLRNDFIDGPLFVKSLELILTINEPSDQLNANYSVRSVLLQTVDILDRTVDQFPPCWLDLKRAYQRVVFGVLEEECFERYDRSEGLFKVVLFLLEQLVESRENSGKAANLSRTLSNNERSLANFHLWEQANIQKYDFDALSREEKLDRLFLVLRILVKILEYDLTMWIVRHPHNAKENMVNSNRMPLIASLLWNENSTIGEVNSIIKRIIALYVNVTAVHYPKDAIQTLSRLLSIIGTAINLTEIQYDGSVEYPCIKQNTRYFSEQIMRHLETSAYYSVSLCLRAIEQMRSPLLRMLLGGDLIQKLTPLPVDLPSTASYLKHLVKGKWKGFRLDNPPDKVASPSDRFPFLDQRKQRKAAHEISGPQYVNLLLIAFRAYMQVFPLKSYFKRLQRTSESVSPAPTSSPKKRSPANRRKPRSPAKEPVTSGTQLIRRKTGVPSCDSPALILEEICVTPSLFTHYRDEVKHLLLMKRWLQTKAGIGGQVERDLFAPWRRYLATIDEMLDCE
;
A
#
# COMPACT_ATOMS: atom_id res chain seq x y z
N MET A 1 -19.47 22.52 -40.04
CA MET A 1 -18.30 22.10 -39.25
C MET A 1 -18.83 21.21 -38.14
N LEU A 2 -18.40 19.94 -38.08
CA LEU A 2 -18.75 19.02 -37.01
C LEU A 2 -17.88 19.37 -35.80
N VAL A 3 -18.48 19.76 -34.68
CA VAL A 3 -17.74 20.03 -33.43
C VAL A 3 -17.65 18.73 -32.64
N GLU A 4 -16.45 18.31 -32.31
CA GLU A 4 -16.22 17.09 -31.54
C GLU A 4 -16.48 17.31 -30.04
N HIS A 5 -17.65 16.86 -29.57
CA HIS A 5 -18.04 16.92 -28.15
C HIS A 5 -18.18 15.54 -27.49
N ARG A 6 -17.92 14.43 -28.21
CA ARG A 6 -18.19 13.07 -27.70
C ARG A 6 -17.55 12.77 -26.34
N PRO A 7 -16.28 13.11 -26.06
CA PRO A 7 -15.70 12.80 -24.75
C PRO A 7 -16.35 13.61 -23.63
N LEU A 8 -16.62 14.91 -23.85
CA LEU A 8 -17.29 15.74 -22.85
C LEU A 8 -18.75 15.32 -22.59
N ASN A 9 -19.49 14.95 -23.64
CA ASN A 9 -20.86 14.46 -23.51
C ASN A 9 -20.91 13.12 -22.76
N PHE A 10 -19.95 12.22 -23.03
CA PHE A 10 -19.80 10.97 -22.31
C PHE A 10 -19.50 11.21 -20.82
N LEU A 11 -18.54 12.09 -20.50
CA LEU A 11 -18.25 12.45 -19.12
C LEU A 11 -19.42 13.15 -18.42
N GLY A 12 -20.13 14.03 -19.12
CA GLY A 12 -21.34 14.68 -18.61
C GLY A 12 -22.46 13.68 -18.29
N PHE A 13 -22.62 12.63 -19.10
CA PHE A 13 -23.56 11.54 -18.82
C PHE A 13 -23.18 10.77 -17.54
N ILE A 14 -21.90 10.41 -17.39
CA ILE A 14 -21.40 9.69 -16.21
C ILE A 14 -21.53 10.56 -14.95
N GLU A 15 -21.18 11.83 -15.04
CA GLU A 15 -21.28 12.77 -13.93
C GLU A 15 -22.73 12.98 -13.49
N GLN A 16 -23.68 13.05 -14.43
CA GLN A 16 -25.11 13.09 -14.11
C GLN A 16 -25.58 11.81 -13.40
N ALA A 17 -25.08 10.63 -13.77
CA ALA A 17 -25.40 9.38 -13.07
C ALA A 17 -24.90 9.42 -11.62
N LEU A 18 -23.65 9.86 -11.39
CA LEU A 18 -23.11 10.01 -10.03
C LEU A 18 -23.89 11.01 -9.18
N LEU A 19 -24.29 12.15 -9.76
CA LEU A 19 -25.13 13.14 -9.08
C LEU A 19 -26.51 12.59 -8.69
N ARG A 20 -27.03 11.61 -9.44
CA ARG A 20 -28.28 10.90 -9.11
C ARG A 20 -28.10 9.79 -8.08
N ASN A 21 -26.87 9.55 -7.61
CA ASN A 21 -26.49 8.38 -6.81
C ASN A 21 -26.69 7.04 -7.54
N ASP A 22 -26.48 7.02 -8.86
CA ASP A 22 -26.51 5.80 -9.66
C ASP A 22 -25.09 5.32 -9.98
N PHE A 23 -24.83 4.03 -9.76
CA PHE A 23 -23.55 3.42 -10.11
C PHE A 23 -23.40 3.30 -11.63
N ILE A 24 -22.29 3.80 -12.17
CA ILE A 24 -21.92 3.57 -13.56
C ILE A 24 -21.47 2.12 -13.70
N ASP A 25 -22.21 1.34 -14.47
CA ASP A 25 -21.98 -0.10 -14.60
C ASP A 25 -20.56 -0.45 -15.07
N GLY A 26 -20.19 -1.74 -14.98
CA GLY A 26 -18.85 -2.23 -15.34
C GLY A 26 -18.38 -1.80 -16.74
N PRO A 27 -19.21 -1.94 -17.81
CA PRO A 27 -18.85 -1.51 -19.15
C PRO A 27 -18.54 0.00 -19.27
N LEU A 28 -19.37 0.88 -18.71
CA LEU A 28 -19.13 2.32 -18.75
C LEU A 28 -17.88 2.71 -17.95
N PHE A 29 -17.60 2.00 -16.86
CA PHE A 29 -16.36 2.17 -16.10
C PHE A 29 -15.13 1.77 -16.93
N VAL A 30 -15.18 0.61 -17.60
CA VAL A 30 -14.09 0.16 -18.49
C VAL A 30 -13.88 1.15 -19.63
N LYS A 31 -14.95 1.63 -20.27
CA LYS A 31 -14.86 2.66 -21.32
C LYS A 31 -14.23 3.96 -20.84
N SER A 32 -14.47 4.33 -19.58
CA SER A 32 -13.81 5.50 -18.97
C SER A 32 -12.30 5.27 -18.76
N LEU A 33 -11.90 4.06 -18.40
CA LEU A 33 -10.48 3.68 -18.32
C LEU A 33 -9.84 3.64 -19.72
N GLU A 34 -10.55 3.13 -20.73
CA GLU A 34 -10.11 3.16 -22.12
C GLU A 34 -9.91 4.59 -22.61
N LEU A 35 -10.85 5.48 -22.31
CA LEU A 35 -10.74 6.90 -22.66
C LEU A 35 -9.47 7.52 -22.09
N ILE A 36 -9.07 7.18 -20.85
CA ILE A 36 -7.79 7.63 -20.28
C ILE A 36 -6.61 7.14 -21.12
N LEU A 37 -6.65 5.89 -21.56
CA LEU A 37 -5.56 5.28 -22.32
C LEU A 37 -5.48 5.80 -23.75
N THR A 38 -6.59 6.06 -24.43
CA THR A 38 -6.61 6.23 -25.89
C THR A 38 -6.87 7.66 -26.37
N ILE A 39 -7.35 8.57 -25.51
CA ILE A 39 -7.69 9.92 -25.96
C ILE A 39 -6.50 10.67 -26.55
N ASN A 40 -6.64 11.17 -27.77
CA ASN A 40 -5.61 11.90 -28.51
C ASN A 40 -6.02 13.36 -28.72
N GLU A 41 -5.04 14.22 -28.99
CA GLU A 41 -5.32 15.61 -29.36
C GLU A 41 -6.22 15.62 -30.61
N PRO A 42 -7.29 16.44 -30.59
CA PRO A 42 -8.22 16.51 -31.71
C PRO A 42 -7.52 17.06 -32.95
N SER A 43 -7.85 16.54 -34.13
CA SER A 43 -7.40 17.15 -35.39
C SER A 43 -7.83 18.61 -35.48
N ASP A 44 -6.98 19.48 -36.00
CA ASP A 44 -7.28 20.90 -36.25
C ASP A 44 -8.56 21.10 -37.08
N GLN A 45 -8.98 20.08 -37.85
CA GLN A 45 -10.18 20.10 -38.68
C GLN A 45 -11.49 19.83 -37.91
N LEU A 46 -11.41 19.31 -36.67
CA LEU A 46 -12.57 18.88 -35.86
C LEU A 46 -13.15 19.96 -34.94
N ASN A 47 -12.56 21.18 -34.92
CA ASN A 47 -12.99 22.31 -34.08
C ASN A 47 -13.38 21.89 -32.64
N ALA A 48 -12.59 21.01 -32.01
CA ALA A 48 -12.89 20.49 -30.68
C ALA A 48 -12.68 21.58 -29.61
N ASN A 49 -13.67 21.76 -28.74
CA ASN A 49 -13.61 22.72 -27.62
C ASN A 49 -13.18 22.06 -26.31
N TYR A 50 -12.19 21.15 -26.34
CA TYR A 50 -11.64 20.53 -25.14
C TYR A 50 -10.13 20.31 -25.28
N SER A 51 -9.43 20.25 -24.15
CA SER A 51 -8.03 19.80 -24.10
C SER A 51 -7.97 18.35 -23.63
N VAL A 52 -7.01 17.57 -24.14
CA VAL A 52 -6.82 16.18 -23.66
C VAL A 52 -6.57 16.16 -22.16
N ARG A 53 -5.74 17.08 -21.65
CA ARG A 53 -5.45 17.20 -20.21
C ARG A 53 -6.71 17.44 -19.37
N SER A 54 -7.63 18.31 -19.80
CA SER A 54 -8.87 18.56 -19.05
C SER A 54 -9.76 17.33 -19.02
N VAL A 55 -9.88 16.62 -20.14
CA VAL A 55 -10.65 15.38 -20.21
C VAL A 55 -10.04 14.31 -19.31
N LEU A 56 -8.72 14.10 -19.37
CA LEU A 56 -8.02 13.14 -18.50
C LEU A 56 -8.26 13.42 -17.02
N LEU A 57 -8.09 14.68 -16.59
CA LEU A 57 -8.31 15.07 -15.19
C LEU A 57 -9.76 14.86 -14.76
N GLN A 58 -10.72 15.21 -15.61
CA GLN A 58 -12.14 15.03 -15.33
C GLN A 58 -12.52 13.55 -15.26
N THR A 59 -12.06 12.72 -16.21
CA THR A 59 -12.32 11.27 -16.18
C THR A 59 -11.76 10.62 -14.93
N VAL A 60 -10.53 10.98 -14.55
CA VAL A 60 -9.89 10.46 -13.35
C VAL A 60 -10.64 10.88 -12.08
N ASP A 61 -11.04 12.15 -11.98
CA ASP A 61 -11.84 12.65 -10.85
C ASP A 61 -13.19 11.95 -10.75
N ILE A 62 -13.89 11.79 -11.87
CA ILE A 62 -15.17 11.07 -11.95
C ILE A 62 -15.00 9.63 -11.46
N LEU A 63 -14.01 8.89 -11.96
CA LEU A 63 -13.76 7.51 -11.54
C LEU A 63 -13.34 7.41 -10.08
N ASP A 64 -12.52 8.35 -9.59
CA ASP A 64 -12.13 8.42 -8.18
C ASP A 64 -13.37 8.63 -7.29
N ARG A 65 -14.27 9.56 -7.65
CA ARG A 65 -15.54 9.80 -6.95
C ARG A 65 -16.47 8.59 -7.03
N THR A 66 -16.55 7.92 -8.19
CA THR A 66 -17.34 6.69 -8.34
C THR A 66 -16.91 5.64 -7.31
N VAL A 67 -15.60 5.41 -7.13
CA VAL A 67 -15.11 4.40 -6.18
C VAL A 67 -15.36 4.81 -4.73
N ASP A 68 -15.27 6.10 -4.42
CA ASP A 68 -15.51 6.61 -3.07
C ASP A 68 -16.99 6.56 -2.69
N GLN A 69 -17.87 6.93 -3.61
CA GLN A 69 -19.32 6.87 -3.43
C GLN A 69 -19.80 5.42 -3.48
N PHE A 70 -19.31 4.62 -4.42
CA PHE A 70 -19.70 3.24 -4.70
C PHE A 70 -18.57 2.23 -4.50
N PRO A 71 -18.09 1.99 -3.27
CA PRO A 71 -17.00 1.06 -3.04
C PRO A 71 -17.42 -0.38 -3.40
N PRO A 72 -16.50 -1.26 -3.84
CA PRO A 72 -16.84 -2.61 -4.32
C PRO A 72 -17.59 -3.49 -3.32
N CYS A 73 -17.45 -3.18 -2.04
CA CYS A 73 -18.17 -3.84 -0.96
C CYS A 73 -19.63 -3.43 -0.84
N TRP A 74 -20.08 -2.30 -1.42
CA TRP A 74 -21.47 -1.84 -1.31
C TRP A 74 -22.39 -2.70 -2.20
N LEU A 75 -23.57 -3.07 -1.67
CA LEU A 75 -24.74 -3.69 -2.35
C LEU A 75 -24.44 -4.36 -3.71
N ASP A 76 -24.02 -5.63 -3.72
CA ASP A 76 -23.81 -6.46 -4.92
C ASP A 76 -22.87 -5.89 -6.02
N LEU A 77 -22.19 -4.76 -5.79
CA LEU A 77 -21.31 -4.12 -6.76
C LEU A 77 -20.00 -4.87 -6.99
N LYS A 78 -19.64 -5.81 -6.12
CA LYS A 78 -18.46 -6.67 -6.29
C LYS A 78 -18.41 -7.30 -7.68
N ARG A 79 -19.56 -7.78 -8.20
CA ARG A 79 -19.64 -8.38 -9.54
C ARG A 79 -19.37 -7.36 -10.65
N ALA A 80 -19.81 -6.12 -10.47
CA ALA A 80 -19.55 -5.07 -11.43
C ALA A 80 -18.05 -4.71 -11.45
N TYR A 81 -17.41 -4.58 -10.28
CA TYR A 81 -15.97 -4.34 -10.21
C TYR A 81 -15.13 -5.54 -10.64
N GLN A 82 -15.61 -6.78 -10.49
CA GLN A 82 -15.00 -7.94 -11.13
C GLN A 82 -14.98 -7.76 -12.65
N ARG A 83 -16.09 -7.32 -13.27
CA ARG A 83 -16.13 -7.02 -14.72
C ARG A 83 -15.20 -5.87 -15.11
N VAL A 84 -14.84 -4.96 -14.19
CA VAL A 84 -13.84 -3.93 -14.46
C VAL A 84 -12.43 -4.50 -14.42
N VAL A 85 -12.06 -5.17 -13.33
CA VAL A 85 -10.69 -5.70 -13.11
C VAL A 85 -10.34 -6.79 -14.13
N PHE A 86 -11.30 -7.67 -14.42
CA PHE A 86 -11.20 -8.74 -15.41
C PHE A 86 -11.79 -8.35 -16.78
N GLY A 87 -12.14 -7.08 -16.95
CA GLY A 87 -12.72 -6.56 -18.18
C GLY A 87 -11.76 -6.62 -19.36
N VAL A 88 -12.29 -6.41 -20.56
CA VAL A 88 -11.51 -6.41 -21.79
C VAL A 88 -11.43 -4.98 -22.32
N LEU A 89 -10.25 -4.58 -22.81
CA LEU A 89 -10.12 -3.38 -23.61
C LEU A 89 -10.62 -3.70 -25.03
N GLU A 90 -11.73 -3.09 -25.42
CA GLU A 90 -12.46 -3.27 -26.66
C GLU A 90 -11.90 -2.44 -27.82
N GLU A 91 -11.16 -1.35 -27.55
CA GLU A 91 -10.57 -0.52 -28.61
C GLU A 91 -9.61 -1.33 -29.51
N GLU A 92 -9.60 -1.04 -30.82
CA GLU A 92 -8.86 -1.80 -31.85
C GLU A 92 -7.36 -1.85 -31.56
N CYS A 93 -6.78 -0.78 -31.00
CA CYS A 93 -5.36 -0.71 -30.66
C CYS A 93 -4.93 -1.74 -29.61
N PHE A 94 -5.89 -2.34 -28.88
CA PHE A 94 -5.61 -3.37 -27.89
C PHE A 94 -5.84 -4.81 -28.39
N GLU A 95 -6.28 -5.03 -29.63
CA GLU A 95 -6.56 -6.37 -30.19
C GLU A 95 -5.37 -7.33 -30.14
N ARG A 96 -4.16 -6.80 -30.26
CA ARG A 96 -2.93 -7.58 -30.24
C ARG A 96 -2.54 -8.08 -28.84
N TYR A 97 -3.18 -7.58 -27.79
CA TYR A 97 -2.94 -8.02 -26.43
C TYR A 97 -3.95 -9.10 -26.06
N ASP A 98 -3.54 -10.02 -25.19
CA ASP A 98 -4.39 -11.12 -24.78
C ASP A 98 -5.58 -10.60 -23.95
N ARG A 99 -6.72 -10.44 -24.63
CA ARG A 99 -8.00 -10.02 -24.05
C ARG A 99 -8.49 -10.98 -22.96
N SER A 100 -8.03 -12.23 -22.94
CA SER A 100 -8.46 -13.23 -21.96
C SER A 100 -7.83 -13.04 -20.58
N GLU A 101 -6.75 -12.27 -20.48
CA GLU A 101 -6.02 -12.07 -19.22
C GLU A 101 -6.69 -11.06 -18.28
N GLY A 102 -7.54 -10.18 -18.82
CA GLY A 102 -8.23 -9.10 -18.09
C GLY A 102 -7.43 -7.80 -17.99
N LEU A 103 -8.14 -6.67 -17.85
CA LEU A 103 -7.63 -5.31 -17.91
C LEU A 103 -6.43 -5.08 -17.01
N PHE A 104 -6.48 -5.55 -15.76
CA PHE A 104 -5.37 -5.37 -14.82
C PHE A 104 -4.05 -6.01 -15.31
N LYS A 105 -4.12 -7.22 -15.87
CA LYS A 105 -2.93 -7.93 -16.35
C LYS A 105 -2.39 -7.30 -17.63
N VAL A 106 -3.26 -6.82 -18.52
CA VAL A 106 -2.87 -6.06 -19.71
C VAL A 106 -2.14 -4.77 -19.32
N VAL A 107 -2.66 -4.01 -18.35
CA VAL A 107 -2.00 -2.78 -17.84
C VAL A 107 -0.62 -3.10 -17.24
N LEU A 108 -0.49 -4.15 -16.43
CA LEU A 108 0.80 -4.57 -15.90
C LEU A 108 1.80 -4.97 -17.00
N PHE A 109 1.34 -5.74 -17.97
CA PHE A 109 2.16 -6.16 -19.11
C PHE A 109 2.67 -4.97 -19.92
N LEU A 110 1.79 -4.01 -20.23
CA LEU A 110 2.17 -2.78 -20.94
C LEU A 110 3.18 -1.95 -20.14
N LEU A 111 3.00 -1.81 -18.83
CA LEU A 111 3.95 -1.11 -17.96
C LEU A 111 5.33 -1.79 -17.98
N GLU A 112 5.39 -3.11 -17.85
CA GLU A 112 6.64 -3.86 -17.92
C GLU A 112 7.35 -3.64 -19.26
N GLN A 113 6.63 -3.77 -20.38
CA GLN A 113 7.19 -3.54 -21.70
C GLN A 113 7.73 -2.11 -21.89
N LEU A 114 7.01 -1.09 -21.42
CA LEU A 114 7.41 0.31 -21.57
C LEU A 114 8.53 0.72 -20.63
N VAL A 115 8.66 0.09 -19.46
CA VAL A 115 9.80 0.29 -18.56
C VAL A 115 11.10 -0.24 -19.19
N GLU A 116 11.03 -1.39 -19.85
CA GLU A 116 12.18 -2.07 -20.47
C GLU A 116 12.53 -1.56 -21.87
N SER A 117 11.56 -1.04 -22.62
CA SER A 117 11.79 -0.52 -23.96
C SER A 117 12.29 0.93 -23.94
N ARG A 118 13.35 1.18 -24.70
CA ARG A 118 13.69 2.52 -25.19
C ARG A 118 12.80 2.80 -26.39
N GLU A 119 12.23 4.00 -26.51
CA GLU A 119 11.39 4.37 -27.66
C GLU A 119 12.07 3.95 -28.97
N ASN A 120 11.46 3.00 -29.69
CA ASN A 120 11.72 2.86 -31.10
C ASN A 120 11.07 4.08 -31.75
N SER A 121 11.88 5.03 -32.21
CA SER A 121 11.43 6.11 -33.08
C SER A 121 10.48 5.52 -34.13
N GLY A 122 9.24 6.02 -34.12
CA GLY A 122 8.11 5.40 -34.79
C GLY A 122 8.41 5.02 -36.23
N LYS A 123 8.12 3.77 -36.58
CA LYS A 123 7.62 3.50 -37.93
C LYS A 123 6.13 3.79 -37.91
N ALA A 124 5.80 5.08 -37.99
CA ALA A 124 4.51 5.47 -38.54
C ALA A 124 4.42 4.79 -39.91
N ALA A 125 3.53 3.81 -40.03
CA ALA A 125 3.28 3.15 -41.29
C ALA A 125 2.64 4.17 -42.23
N ASN A 126 3.47 4.85 -43.03
CA ASN A 126 3.03 5.65 -44.17
C ASN A 126 2.35 4.71 -45.18
N LEU A 127 1.05 4.50 -45.03
CA LEU A 127 0.20 3.83 -46.00
C LEU A 127 -0.11 4.81 -47.13
N SER A 128 0.83 4.94 -48.07
CA SER A 128 0.58 5.51 -49.39
C SER A 128 -0.41 4.60 -50.13
N ARG A 129 -1.61 5.09 -50.43
CA ARG A 129 -2.54 4.47 -51.38
C ARG A 129 -2.81 5.41 -52.55
N THR A 130 -2.20 5.07 -53.68
CA THR A 130 -2.56 5.53 -55.02
C THR A 130 -3.93 5.01 -55.42
N LEU A 131 -4.89 5.89 -55.70
CA LEU A 131 -6.18 5.55 -56.34
C LEU A 131 -6.48 6.51 -57.51
N SER A 132 -6.99 5.93 -58.60
CA SER A 132 -7.22 6.55 -59.91
C SER A 132 -8.42 7.52 -59.92
N ASN A 133 -8.44 8.42 -60.91
CA ASN A 133 -9.16 9.71 -60.88
C ASN A 133 -10.70 9.69 -60.90
N ASN A 134 -11.39 8.58 -61.20
CA ASN A 134 -12.83 8.64 -61.51
C ASN A 134 -13.80 8.16 -60.40
N GLU A 135 -13.32 7.65 -59.26
CA GLU A 135 -14.16 7.25 -58.11
C GLU A 135 -14.20 8.33 -57.00
N ARG A 136 -13.61 9.50 -57.25
CA ARG A 136 -13.22 10.47 -56.21
C ARG A 136 -14.37 11.21 -55.54
N SER A 137 -15.53 11.48 -56.14
CA SER A 137 -16.43 12.48 -55.53
C SER A 137 -17.31 11.98 -54.37
N LEU A 138 -17.74 10.71 -54.34
CA LEU A 138 -18.45 10.11 -53.20
C LEU A 138 -17.50 9.41 -52.22
N ALA A 139 -16.42 8.82 -52.76
CA ALA A 139 -15.31 8.34 -51.94
C ALA A 139 -14.65 9.50 -51.19
N ASN A 140 -14.62 10.73 -51.71
CA ASN A 140 -14.00 11.87 -51.02
C ASN A 140 -14.67 12.19 -49.69
N PHE A 141 -16.00 12.14 -49.54
CA PHE A 141 -16.61 12.43 -48.23
C PHE A 141 -16.35 11.29 -47.24
N HIS A 142 -16.52 10.02 -47.62
CA HIS A 142 -16.24 8.90 -46.72
C HIS A 142 -14.76 8.69 -46.43
N LEU A 143 -13.86 8.97 -47.39
CA LEU A 143 -12.42 8.96 -47.19
C LEU A 143 -11.98 10.19 -46.37
N TRP A 144 -12.60 11.35 -46.57
CA TRP A 144 -12.38 12.53 -45.73
C TRP A 144 -12.90 12.29 -44.31
N GLU A 145 -14.07 11.67 -44.15
CA GLU A 145 -14.64 11.27 -42.86
C GLU A 145 -13.76 10.21 -42.20
N GLN A 146 -13.34 9.14 -42.90
CA GLN A 146 -12.40 8.15 -42.36
C GLN A 146 -11.01 8.72 -42.02
N ALA A 147 -10.56 9.74 -42.75
CA ALA A 147 -9.30 10.43 -42.49
C ALA A 147 -9.39 11.50 -41.39
N ASN A 148 -10.59 12.04 -41.12
CA ASN A 148 -10.81 13.12 -40.16
C ASN A 148 -11.69 12.72 -38.96
N ILE A 149 -12.18 11.47 -38.88
CA ILE A 149 -12.73 10.91 -37.65
C ILE A 149 -11.60 10.84 -36.64
N GLN A 150 -11.82 11.48 -35.48
CA GLN A 150 -10.92 11.32 -34.35
C GLN A 150 -10.80 9.85 -33.99
N LYS A 151 -9.59 9.30 -34.14
CA LYS A 151 -9.26 7.95 -33.68
C LYS A 151 -8.55 8.04 -32.33
N TYR A 152 -9.13 7.40 -31.34
CA TYR A 152 -8.50 7.21 -30.04
C TYR A 152 -7.60 5.98 -30.15
N ASP A 153 -6.30 6.20 -30.08
CA ASP A 153 -5.30 5.18 -30.35
C ASP A 153 -4.18 5.30 -29.33
N PHE A 154 -4.05 4.27 -28.49
CA PHE A 154 -2.98 4.18 -27.50
C PHE A 154 -1.61 4.19 -28.16
N ASP A 155 -1.46 3.64 -29.37
CA ASP A 155 -0.17 3.50 -30.03
C ASP A 155 0.41 4.80 -30.56
N ALA A 156 -0.45 5.75 -30.89
CA ALA A 156 -0.08 7.08 -31.33
C ALA A 156 0.62 7.91 -30.23
N LEU A 157 0.42 7.55 -28.95
CA LEU A 157 0.97 8.28 -27.81
C LEU A 157 2.48 8.09 -27.65
N SER A 158 3.14 9.12 -27.13
CA SER A 158 4.54 9.03 -26.70
C SER A 158 4.71 8.04 -25.56
N ARG A 159 5.93 7.50 -25.36
CA ARG A 159 6.18 6.58 -24.24
C ARG A 159 5.89 7.23 -22.89
N GLU A 160 6.19 8.51 -22.75
CA GLU A 160 5.94 9.28 -21.52
C GLU A 160 4.45 9.32 -21.20
N GLU A 161 3.62 9.68 -22.18
CA GLU A 161 2.15 9.72 -22.03
C GLU A 161 1.55 8.35 -21.77
N LYS A 162 2.04 7.31 -22.47
CA LYS A 162 1.62 5.92 -22.23
C LYS A 162 1.87 5.52 -20.78
N LEU A 163 3.07 5.78 -20.26
CA LEU A 163 3.42 5.48 -18.87
C LEU A 163 2.57 6.27 -17.88
N ASP A 164 2.41 7.58 -18.08
CA ASP A 164 1.57 8.42 -17.22
C ASP A 164 0.13 7.90 -17.15
N ARG A 165 -0.49 7.62 -18.30
CA ARG A 165 -1.88 7.15 -18.39
C ARG A 165 -2.05 5.75 -17.81
N LEU A 166 -1.10 4.83 -18.04
CA LEU A 166 -1.11 3.50 -17.43
C LEU A 166 -1.01 3.57 -15.91
N PHE A 167 -0.17 4.47 -15.35
CA PHE A 167 -0.11 4.67 -13.90
C PHE A 167 -1.39 5.31 -13.34
N LEU A 168 -2.07 6.20 -14.08
CA LEU A 168 -3.39 6.71 -13.69
C LEU A 168 -4.44 5.60 -13.61
N VAL A 169 -4.52 4.74 -14.64
CA VAL A 169 -5.41 3.58 -14.64
C VAL A 169 -5.07 2.61 -13.52
N LEU A 170 -3.78 2.26 -13.35
CA LEU A 170 -3.33 1.37 -12.29
C LEU A 170 -3.67 1.94 -10.90
N ARG A 171 -3.57 3.25 -10.70
CA ARG A 171 -3.92 3.91 -9.43
C ARG A 171 -5.39 3.72 -9.07
N ILE A 172 -6.29 3.82 -10.05
CA ILE A 172 -7.73 3.59 -9.86
C ILE A 172 -8.00 2.11 -9.54
N LEU A 173 -7.37 1.19 -10.27
CA LEU A 173 -7.50 -0.26 -10.01
C LEU A 173 -6.98 -0.63 -8.62
N VAL A 174 -5.83 -0.09 -8.20
CA VAL A 174 -5.28 -0.29 -6.87
C VAL A 174 -6.20 0.29 -5.79
N LYS A 175 -6.85 1.43 -6.04
CA LYS A 175 -7.87 2.01 -5.14
C LYS A 175 -9.05 1.05 -4.97
N ILE A 176 -9.59 0.50 -6.05
CA ILE A 176 -10.66 -0.50 -6.04
C ILE A 176 -10.26 -1.71 -5.18
N LEU A 177 -9.07 -2.26 -5.40
CA LEU A 177 -8.55 -3.41 -4.65
C LEU A 177 -8.34 -3.09 -3.15
N GLU A 178 -7.89 -1.87 -2.83
CA GLU A 178 -7.67 -1.42 -1.45
C GLU A 178 -8.99 -1.27 -0.68
N TYR A 179 -10.01 -0.64 -1.28
CA TYR A 179 -11.34 -0.52 -0.67
C TYR A 179 -12.02 -1.88 -0.48
N ASP A 180 -11.95 -2.74 -1.50
CA ASP A 180 -12.52 -4.09 -1.41
C ASP A 180 -11.87 -4.89 -0.27
N LEU A 181 -10.53 -4.97 -0.23
CA LEU A 181 -9.83 -5.73 0.81
C LEU A 181 -10.09 -5.14 2.21
N THR A 182 -10.05 -3.82 2.36
CA THR A 182 -10.27 -3.15 3.65
C THR A 182 -11.64 -3.50 4.21
N MET A 183 -12.68 -3.39 3.38
CA MET A 183 -14.04 -3.69 3.80
C MET A 183 -14.30 -5.19 3.94
N TRP A 184 -13.60 -6.01 3.16
CA TRP A 184 -13.61 -7.46 3.32
C TRP A 184 -13.09 -7.89 4.69
N ILE A 185 -11.97 -7.30 5.15
CA ILE A 185 -11.39 -7.58 6.49
C ILE A 185 -12.40 -7.24 7.58
N VAL A 186 -13.09 -6.10 7.47
CA VAL A 186 -14.10 -5.67 8.45
C VAL A 186 -15.29 -6.61 8.49
N ARG A 187 -15.70 -7.17 7.34
CA ARG A 187 -16.85 -8.09 7.24
C ARG A 187 -16.54 -9.52 7.64
N HIS A 188 -15.28 -9.94 7.52
CA HIS A 188 -14.84 -11.31 7.79
C HIS A 188 -13.73 -11.34 8.84
N PRO A 189 -14.00 -10.87 10.08
CA PRO A 189 -12.98 -10.82 11.14
C PRO A 189 -12.54 -12.22 11.61
N HIS A 190 -13.38 -13.23 11.38
CA HIS A 190 -13.10 -14.63 11.73
C HIS A 190 -12.96 -15.49 10.47
N ASN A 191 -12.23 -16.60 10.59
CA ASN A 191 -12.01 -17.58 9.52
C ASN A 191 -11.52 -16.96 8.20
N ALA A 192 -10.62 -15.96 8.29
CA ALA A 192 -10.08 -15.25 7.13
C ALA A 192 -9.53 -16.22 6.07
N LYS A 193 -8.77 -17.25 6.50
CA LYS A 193 -8.24 -18.30 5.62
C LYS A 193 -9.34 -19.03 4.83
N GLU A 194 -10.42 -19.46 5.49
CA GLU A 194 -11.53 -20.17 4.82
C GLU A 194 -12.29 -19.25 3.86
N ASN A 195 -12.54 -18.01 4.29
CA ASN A 195 -13.24 -17.02 3.46
C ASN A 195 -12.40 -16.57 2.25
N MET A 196 -11.07 -16.59 2.34
CA MET A 196 -10.16 -16.35 1.21
C MET A 196 -10.23 -17.45 0.15
N VAL A 197 -10.49 -18.70 0.55
CA VAL A 197 -10.63 -19.86 -0.36
C VAL A 197 -12.00 -19.93 -1.00
N ASN A 198 -13.04 -19.42 -0.34
CA ASN A 198 -14.39 -19.45 -0.87
C ASN A 198 -14.59 -18.45 -2.02
N SER A 199 -14.83 -18.93 -3.25
CA SER A 199 -14.99 -18.10 -4.46
C SER A 199 -16.07 -17.01 -4.33
N ASN A 200 -17.12 -17.24 -3.54
CA ASN A 200 -18.17 -16.25 -3.32
C ASN A 200 -17.73 -15.13 -2.37
N ARG A 201 -16.88 -15.47 -1.38
CA ARG A 201 -16.47 -14.56 -0.31
C ARG A 201 -15.10 -13.93 -0.55
N MET A 202 -14.22 -14.52 -1.35
CA MET A 202 -12.86 -14.03 -1.56
C MET A 202 -12.80 -12.58 -2.03
N PRO A 203 -11.87 -11.75 -1.54
CA PRO A 203 -11.70 -10.39 -2.02
C PRO A 203 -11.17 -10.37 -3.47
N LEU A 204 -11.37 -9.27 -4.17
CA LEU A 204 -10.97 -9.06 -5.56
C LEU A 204 -9.48 -9.35 -5.76
N ILE A 205 -8.62 -8.87 -4.85
CA ILE A 205 -7.17 -9.12 -4.92
C ILE A 205 -6.86 -10.62 -4.90
N ALA A 206 -7.60 -11.42 -4.13
CA ALA A 206 -7.37 -12.85 -4.07
C ALA A 206 -7.76 -13.53 -5.38
N SER A 207 -8.92 -13.19 -5.94
CA SER A 207 -9.37 -13.69 -7.25
C SER A 207 -8.44 -13.29 -8.41
N LEU A 208 -7.77 -12.15 -8.28
CA LEU A 208 -6.86 -11.61 -9.29
C LEU A 208 -5.50 -12.32 -9.28
N LEU A 209 -4.96 -12.56 -8.09
CA LEU A 209 -3.63 -13.14 -7.92
C LEU A 209 -3.65 -14.66 -7.98
N TRP A 210 -4.61 -15.29 -7.31
CA TRP A 210 -4.67 -16.74 -7.17
C TRP A 210 -5.85 -17.31 -7.96
N ASN A 211 -5.54 -17.91 -9.11
CA ASN A 211 -6.49 -18.65 -9.92
C ASN A 211 -6.58 -20.11 -9.44
N GLU A 212 -7.46 -20.90 -10.08
CA GLU A 212 -7.71 -22.32 -9.76
C GLU A 212 -6.44 -23.18 -9.74
N ASN A 213 -5.38 -22.77 -10.44
CA ASN A 213 -4.12 -23.50 -10.55
C ASN A 213 -3.07 -23.10 -9.50
N SER A 214 -3.41 -22.22 -8.55
CA SER A 214 -2.46 -21.69 -7.57
C SER A 214 -3.00 -21.75 -6.15
N THR A 215 -2.13 -22.09 -5.19
CA THR A 215 -2.52 -22.09 -3.78
C THR A 215 -2.56 -20.66 -3.24
N ILE A 216 -3.67 -20.34 -2.58
CA ILE A 216 -3.89 -19.00 -2.02
C ILE A 216 -2.85 -18.68 -0.95
N GLY A 217 -2.24 -17.50 -1.06
CA GLY A 217 -1.18 -17.02 -0.17
C GLY A 217 0.24 -17.32 -0.67
N GLU A 218 0.41 -18.13 -1.72
CA GLU A 218 1.72 -18.39 -2.32
C GLU A 218 2.19 -17.27 -3.25
N VAL A 219 3.51 -17.09 -3.35
CA VAL A 219 4.12 -16.11 -4.26
C VAL A 219 4.28 -16.70 -5.66
N ASN A 220 3.34 -16.37 -6.55
CA ASN A 220 3.31 -16.85 -7.93
C ASN A 220 4.03 -15.91 -8.93
N SER A 221 3.96 -16.23 -10.23
CA SER A 221 4.61 -15.48 -11.30
C SER A 221 4.10 -14.04 -11.42
N ILE A 222 2.80 -13.80 -11.24
CA ILE A 222 2.20 -12.45 -11.29
C ILE A 222 2.73 -11.60 -10.14
N ILE A 223 2.80 -12.16 -8.93
CA ILE A 223 3.35 -11.45 -7.77
C ILE A 223 4.83 -11.11 -8.00
N LYS A 224 5.62 -12.04 -8.54
CA LYS A 224 7.03 -11.79 -8.89
C LYS A 224 7.19 -10.68 -9.94
N ARG A 225 6.32 -10.65 -10.95
CA ARG A 225 6.25 -9.58 -11.96
C ARG A 225 5.98 -8.21 -11.33
N ILE A 226 5.00 -8.12 -10.43
CA ILE A 226 4.70 -6.88 -9.69
C ILE A 226 5.89 -6.43 -8.82
N ILE A 227 6.55 -7.36 -8.13
CA ILE A 227 7.77 -7.08 -7.36
C ILE A 227 8.88 -6.54 -8.27
N ALA A 228 9.14 -7.21 -9.40
CA ALA A 228 10.14 -6.81 -10.37
C ALA A 228 9.87 -5.39 -10.91
N LEU A 229 8.61 -5.11 -11.27
CA LEU A 229 8.19 -3.79 -11.74
C LEU A 229 8.47 -2.71 -10.68
N TYR A 230 8.08 -2.94 -9.41
CA TYR A 230 8.37 -2.02 -8.30
C TYR A 230 9.87 -1.75 -8.13
N VAL A 231 10.69 -2.79 -8.14
CA VAL A 231 12.16 -2.67 -8.01
C VAL A 231 12.73 -1.88 -9.19
N ASN A 232 12.30 -2.20 -10.40
CA ASN A 232 12.78 -1.55 -11.62
C ASN A 232 12.47 -0.05 -11.62
N VAL A 233 11.21 0.35 -11.37
CA VAL A 233 10.84 1.78 -11.36
C VAL A 233 11.52 2.56 -10.24
N THR A 234 11.78 1.92 -9.10
CA THR A 234 12.51 2.52 -7.98
C THR A 234 13.98 2.72 -8.32
N ALA A 235 14.58 1.75 -9.02
CA ALA A 235 15.96 1.79 -9.47
C ALA A 235 16.23 2.93 -10.46
N VAL A 236 15.30 3.16 -11.38
CA VAL A 236 15.43 4.24 -12.37
C VAL A 236 14.82 5.58 -11.91
N HIS A 237 14.33 5.70 -10.67
CA HIS A 237 13.81 6.95 -10.10
C HIS A 237 12.55 7.50 -10.79
N TYR A 238 11.52 6.67 -10.98
CA TYR A 238 10.23 7.15 -11.50
C TYR A 238 9.56 8.17 -10.57
N PRO A 239 8.56 8.93 -11.08
CA PRO A 239 7.80 9.87 -10.28
C PRO A 239 7.23 9.21 -9.01
N LYS A 240 7.19 9.98 -7.92
CA LYS A 240 6.79 9.46 -6.60
C LYS A 240 5.42 8.78 -6.63
N ASP A 241 4.47 9.32 -7.39
CA ASP A 241 3.10 8.80 -7.45
C ASP A 241 3.04 7.40 -8.11
N ALA A 242 3.89 7.15 -9.12
CA ALA A 242 4.02 5.85 -9.78
C ALA A 242 4.57 4.80 -8.81
N ILE A 243 5.66 5.14 -8.11
CA ILE A 243 6.26 4.26 -7.09
C ILE A 243 5.27 4.01 -5.95
N GLN A 244 4.57 5.04 -5.47
CA GLN A 244 3.55 4.90 -4.42
C GLN A 244 2.40 4.00 -4.84
N THR A 245 2.00 4.01 -6.11
CA THR A 245 0.93 3.16 -6.64
C THR A 245 1.32 1.68 -6.60
N LEU A 246 2.53 1.34 -7.03
CA LEU A 246 3.06 -0.04 -6.92
C LEU A 246 3.33 -0.45 -5.48
N SER A 247 3.78 0.48 -4.64
CA SER A 247 3.99 0.29 -3.21
C SER A 247 2.67 0.01 -2.46
N ARG A 248 1.58 0.69 -2.84
CA ARG A 248 0.22 0.38 -2.39
C ARG A 248 -0.19 -1.02 -2.81
N LEU A 249 0.01 -1.38 -4.07
CA LEU A 249 -0.31 -2.72 -4.58
C LEU A 249 0.44 -3.82 -3.81
N LEU A 250 1.76 -3.68 -3.60
CA LEU A 250 2.53 -4.63 -2.79
C LEU A 250 2.05 -4.70 -1.33
N SER A 251 1.58 -3.59 -0.76
CA SER A 251 0.98 -3.56 0.58
C SER A 251 -0.33 -4.36 0.63
N ILE A 252 -1.19 -4.25 -0.39
CA ILE A 252 -2.44 -5.03 -0.49
C ILE A 252 -2.10 -6.51 -0.61
N ILE A 253 -1.14 -6.87 -1.48
CA ILE A 253 -0.67 -8.26 -1.66
C ILE A 253 -0.13 -8.82 -0.34
N GLY A 254 0.77 -8.09 0.33
CA GLY A 254 1.36 -8.53 1.59
C GLY A 254 0.32 -8.68 2.71
N THR A 255 -0.69 -7.80 2.73
CA THR A 255 -1.81 -7.90 3.70
C THR A 255 -2.67 -9.12 3.40
N ALA A 256 -3.01 -9.36 2.13
CA ALA A 256 -3.77 -10.54 1.71
C ALA A 256 -3.03 -11.85 2.07
N ILE A 257 -1.72 -11.93 1.79
CA ILE A 257 -0.89 -13.09 2.20
C ILE A 257 -0.92 -13.25 3.71
N ASN A 258 -0.72 -12.18 4.49
CA ASN A 258 -0.73 -12.27 5.95
C ASN A 258 -2.07 -12.78 6.50
N LEU A 259 -3.19 -12.33 5.93
CA LEU A 259 -4.54 -12.75 6.32
C LEU A 259 -4.78 -14.26 6.09
N THR A 260 -4.13 -14.87 5.09
CA THR A 260 -4.24 -16.32 4.86
C THR A 260 -3.55 -17.16 5.94
N GLU A 261 -2.62 -16.55 6.67
CA GLU A 261 -1.83 -17.20 7.72
C GLU A 261 -2.41 -16.99 9.13
N ILE A 262 -3.36 -16.07 9.27
CA ILE A 262 -4.07 -15.82 10.53
C ILE A 262 -5.08 -16.94 10.77
N GLN A 263 -4.92 -17.62 11.90
CA GLN A 263 -5.88 -18.60 12.42
C GLN A 263 -6.59 -17.98 13.62
N TYR A 264 -7.92 -18.14 13.68
CA TYR A 264 -8.73 -17.65 14.77
C TYR A 264 -9.11 -18.82 15.68
N ASP A 265 -8.25 -19.14 16.65
CA ASP A 265 -8.48 -20.20 17.65
C ASP A 265 -8.93 -19.61 19.01
N GLY A 266 -9.56 -18.43 18.99
CA GLY A 266 -9.97 -17.68 20.19
C GLY A 266 -9.07 -16.48 20.55
N SER A 267 -7.93 -16.31 19.88
CA SER A 267 -7.10 -15.10 19.94
C SER A 267 -6.37 -14.85 18.61
N VAL A 268 -6.31 -13.60 18.15
CA VAL A 268 -5.59 -13.22 16.92
C VAL A 268 -4.20 -12.73 17.28
N GLU A 269 -3.16 -13.46 16.85
CA GLU A 269 -1.79 -12.98 16.86
C GLU A 269 -1.54 -12.12 15.61
N TYR A 270 -1.50 -10.79 15.78
CA TYR A 270 -1.17 -9.85 14.72
C TYR A 270 0.11 -9.08 15.05
N PRO A 271 1.06 -8.93 14.10
CA PRO A 271 1.09 -9.56 12.77
C PRO A 271 1.43 -11.06 12.82
N CYS A 272 0.89 -11.84 11.89
CA CYS A 272 1.19 -13.26 11.78
C CYS A 272 2.41 -13.48 10.86
N ILE A 273 3.64 -13.51 11.39
CA ILE A 273 4.86 -13.64 10.57
C ILE A 273 5.25 -15.12 10.38
N LYS A 274 4.44 -15.83 9.60
CA LYS A 274 4.64 -17.25 9.23
C LYS A 274 5.35 -17.38 7.88
N GLN A 275 5.36 -18.59 7.32
CA GLN A 275 6.18 -18.99 6.18
C GLN A 275 5.91 -18.16 4.92
N ASN A 276 4.66 -17.92 4.55
CA ASN A 276 4.31 -17.21 3.31
C ASN A 276 4.63 -15.72 3.42
N THR A 277 4.35 -15.10 4.57
CA THR A 277 4.73 -13.69 4.82
C THR A 277 6.24 -13.51 4.73
N ARG A 278 7.04 -14.42 5.34
CA ARG A 278 8.51 -14.39 5.24
C ARG A 278 9.00 -14.64 3.82
N TYR A 279 8.44 -15.64 3.15
CA TYR A 279 8.82 -15.95 1.78
C TYR A 279 8.52 -14.77 0.83
N PHE A 280 7.41 -14.07 1.02
CA PHE A 280 7.08 -12.87 0.26
C PHE A 280 8.09 -11.74 0.48
N SER A 281 8.47 -11.43 1.74
CA SER A 281 9.52 -10.44 2.00
C SER A 281 10.88 -10.86 1.42
N GLU A 282 11.23 -12.14 1.52
CA GLU A 282 12.45 -12.70 0.92
C GLU A 282 12.44 -12.56 -0.61
N GLN A 283 11.30 -12.77 -1.28
CA GLN A 283 11.21 -12.57 -2.72
C GLN A 283 11.43 -11.10 -3.11
N ILE A 284 10.92 -10.14 -2.34
CA ILE A 284 11.18 -8.71 -2.57
C ILE A 284 12.68 -8.42 -2.44
N MET A 285 13.30 -8.88 -1.34
CA MET A 285 14.74 -8.70 -1.13
C MET A 285 15.57 -9.36 -2.24
N ARG A 286 15.18 -10.56 -2.67
CA ARG A 286 15.84 -11.26 -3.77
C ARG A 286 15.81 -10.46 -5.07
N HIS A 287 14.68 -9.84 -5.42
CA HIS A 287 14.57 -9.02 -6.63
C HIS A 287 15.40 -7.73 -6.53
N LEU A 288 15.49 -7.12 -5.33
CA LEU A 288 16.40 -6.00 -5.11
C LEU A 288 17.84 -6.41 -5.37
N GLU A 289 18.26 -7.57 -4.84
CA GLU A 289 19.61 -8.10 -4.98
C GLU A 289 19.96 -8.52 -6.40
N THR A 290 19.03 -9.16 -7.12
CA THR A 290 19.27 -9.62 -8.50
C THR A 290 19.13 -8.51 -9.54
N SER A 291 18.65 -7.32 -9.16
CA SER A 291 18.55 -6.18 -10.06
C SER A 291 19.90 -5.80 -10.66
N ALA A 292 19.91 -5.44 -11.95
CA ALA A 292 21.09 -4.87 -12.63
C ALA A 292 21.58 -3.57 -11.96
N TYR A 293 20.68 -2.88 -11.26
CA TYR A 293 20.91 -1.62 -10.55
C TYR A 293 21.17 -1.81 -9.05
N TYR A 294 21.46 -3.04 -8.62
CA TYR A 294 21.67 -3.35 -7.22
C TYR A 294 22.68 -2.40 -6.57
N SER A 295 22.25 -1.76 -5.50
CA SER A 295 23.05 -0.91 -4.63
C SER A 295 22.38 -0.84 -3.26
N VAL A 296 23.15 -0.56 -2.21
CA VAL A 296 22.54 -0.37 -0.88
C VAL A 296 21.58 0.82 -0.90
N SER A 297 21.88 1.88 -1.66
CA SER A 297 20.98 3.02 -1.87
C SER A 297 19.63 2.61 -2.48
N LEU A 298 19.61 1.69 -3.44
CA LEU A 298 18.37 1.15 -4.00
C LEU A 298 17.57 0.43 -2.91
N CYS A 299 18.21 -0.45 -2.13
CA CYS A 299 17.53 -1.13 -1.03
C CYS A 299 16.95 -0.15 -0.01
N LEU A 300 17.72 0.86 0.40
CA LEU A 300 17.27 1.90 1.34
C LEU A 300 16.06 2.65 0.80
N ARG A 301 16.11 3.09 -0.45
CA ARG A 301 15.01 3.81 -1.11
C ARG A 301 13.76 2.94 -1.25
N ALA A 302 13.93 1.70 -1.68
CA ALA A 302 12.83 0.75 -1.82
C ALA A 302 12.17 0.45 -0.46
N ILE A 303 12.93 0.36 0.62
CA ILE A 303 12.40 0.18 1.98
C ILE A 303 11.67 1.46 2.43
N GLU A 304 12.25 2.64 2.24
CA GLU A 304 11.65 3.91 2.64
C GLU A 304 10.30 4.16 1.92
N GLN A 305 10.25 3.89 0.62
CA GLN A 305 9.08 4.09 -0.24
C GLN A 305 8.02 2.98 -0.10
N MET A 306 8.34 1.84 0.51
CA MET A 306 7.40 0.74 0.76
C MET A 306 6.26 1.20 1.69
N ARG A 307 4.99 1.02 1.36
CA ARG A 307 3.87 1.52 2.18
C ARG A 307 3.65 0.68 3.42
N SER A 308 3.74 -0.64 3.29
CA SER A 308 3.43 -1.59 4.36
C SER A 308 4.46 -1.49 5.50
N PRO A 309 4.05 -1.16 6.74
CA PRO A 309 4.93 -1.18 7.89
C PRO A 309 5.51 -2.58 8.15
N LEU A 310 4.72 -3.64 7.95
CA LEU A 310 5.19 -5.02 8.10
C LEU A 310 6.34 -5.32 7.15
N LEU A 311 6.20 -4.99 5.85
CA LEU A 311 7.27 -5.20 4.87
C LEU A 311 8.48 -4.32 5.15
N ARG A 312 8.29 -3.05 5.54
CA ARG A 312 9.40 -2.17 5.96
C ARG A 312 10.20 -2.76 7.11
N MET A 313 9.53 -3.31 8.12
CA MET A 313 10.16 -3.93 9.27
C MET A 313 10.98 -5.16 8.86
N LEU A 314 10.40 -6.05 8.05
CA LEU A 314 11.06 -7.28 7.59
C LEU A 314 12.26 -6.96 6.69
N LEU A 315 12.06 -6.17 5.63
CA LEU A 315 13.12 -5.81 4.68
C LEU A 315 14.23 -4.98 5.35
N GLY A 316 13.86 -4.08 6.27
CA GLY A 316 14.81 -3.32 7.07
C GLY A 316 15.64 -4.23 7.97
N GLY A 317 15.00 -5.18 8.67
CA GLY A 317 15.66 -6.18 9.50
C GLY A 317 16.66 -7.03 8.70
N ASP A 318 16.24 -7.55 7.56
CA ASP A 318 17.08 -8.37 6.67
C ASP A 318 18.31 -7.58 6.19
N LEU A 319 18.12 -6.32 5.79
CA LEU A 319 19.23 -5.46 5.36
C LEU A 319 20.19 -5.15 6.52
N ILE A 320 19.67 -4.84 7.71
CA ILE A 320 20.49 -4.60 8.92
C ILE A 320 21.31 -5.84 9.28
N GLN A 321 20.72 -7.03 9.21
CA GLN A 321 21.38 -8.29 9.52
C GLN A 321 22.52 -8.58 8.53
N LYS A 322 22.30 -8.32 7.24
CA LYS A 322 23.33 -8.44 6.19
C LYS A 322 24.50 -7.47 6.38
N LEU A 323 24.20 -6.21 6.71
CA LEU A 323 25.23 -5.18 6.93
C LEU A 323 25.99 -5.38 8.24
N THR A 324 25.31 -5.89 9.25
CA THR A 324 25.87 -6.06 10.60
C THR A 324 25.36 -7.36 11.22
N PRO A 325 26.08 -8.48 11.04
CA PRO A 325 25.70 -9.74 11.66
C PRO A 325 25.81 -9.58 13.17
N LEU A 326 24.66 -9.42 13.79
CA LEU A 326 24.42 -9.48 15.21
C LEU A 326 23.42 -10.61 15.38
N PRO A 327 23.56 -11.48 16.40
CA PRO A 327 22.50 -12.40 16.73
C PRO A 327 21.31 -11.53 17.16
N VAL A 328 20.32 -11.49 16.28
CA VAL A 328 19.05 -10.82 16.44
C VAL A 328 18.03 -11.94 16.42
N ASP A 329 17.59 -12.33 17.62
CA ASP A 329 16.24 -12.86 17.79
C ASP A 329 15.26 -11.77 17.37
N LEU A 330 14.08 -12.14 16.86
CA LEU A 330 13.01 -11.30 16.30
C LEU A 330 13.08 -9.77 16.57
N PRO A 331 12.69 -8.92 15.59
CA PRO A 331 12.73 -7.46 15.77
C PRO A 331 12.02 -7.03 17.06
N SER A 332 12.72 -6.27 17.90
CA SER A 332 12.30 -5.82 19.23
C SER A 332 13.01 -4.52 19.57
N THR A 333 12.48 -3.71 20.50
CA THR A 333 13.18 -2.48 20.93
C THR A 333 14.57 -2.79 21.48
N ALA A 334 14.72 -3.93 22.16
CA ALA A 334 15.99 -4.42 22.67
C ALA A 334 17.03 -4.64 21.56
N SER A 335 16.62 -5.22 20.42
CA SER A 335 17.53 -5.47 19.30
C SER A 335 17.98 -4.16 18.65
N TYR A 336 17.08 -3.20 18.41
CA TYR A 336 17.45 -1.88 17.88
C TYR A 336 18.38 -1.11 18.84
N LEU A 337 18.12 -1.16 20.15
CA LEU A 337 19.00 -0.57 21.15
C LEU A 337 20.40 -1.19 21.11
N LYS A 338 20.50 -2.52 20.97
CA LYS A 338 21.78 -3.24 20.84
C LYS A 338 22.58 -2.76 19.63
N HIS A 339 21.93 -2.48 18.51
CA HIS A 339 22.58 -1.89 17.33
C HIS A 339 23.11 -0.48 17.60
N LEU A 340 22.32 0.37 18.25
CA LEU A 340 22.73 1.73 18.63
C LEU A 340 23.93 1.72 19.59
N VAL A 341 23.85 0.93 20.66
CA VAL A 341 24.88 0.84 21.71
C VAL A 341 26.20 0.27 21.19
N LYS A 342 26.14 -0.75 20.32
CA LYS A 342 27.36 -1.34 19.73
C LYS A 342 28.06 -0.42 18.76
N GLY A 343 27.39 0.64 18.26
CA GLY A 343 28.02 1.68 17.47
C GLY A 343 28.69 1.19 16.18
N LYS A 344 28.23 0.06 15.60
CA LYS A 344 28.82 -0.50 14.37
C LYS A 344 28.79 0.48 13.20
N TRP A 345 27.89 1.47 13.24
CA TRP A 345 27.83 2.56 12.29
C TRP A 345 29.10 3.41 12.23
N LYS A 346 29.92 3.44 13.29
CA LYS A 346 31.19 4.17 13.35
C LYS A 346 32.22 3.63 12.36
N GLY A 347 32.06 2.37 11.93
CA GLY A 347 32.93 1.75 10.93
C GLY A 347 32.54 2.06 9.48
N PHE A 348 31.43 2.75 9.25
CA PHE A 348 30.99 3.15 7.90
C PHE A 348 31.50 4.54 7.54
N ARG A 349 31.52 4.85 6.24
CA ARG A 349 31.91 6.18 5.76
C ARG A 349 30.96 7.25 6.27
N LEU A 350 31.49 8.42 6.62
CA LEU A 350 30.68 9.56 7.09
C LEU A 350 29.95 10.25 5.94
N ASP A 351 30.55 10.26 4.75
CA ASP A 351 29.98 10.90 3.58
C ASP A 351 28.88 10.06 2.97
N ASN A 352 27.72 10.69 2.73
CA ASN A 352 26.69 10.08 1.92
C ASN A 352 27.21 9.96 0.48
N PRO A 353 27.16 8.77 -0.15
CA PRO A 353 27.47 8.67 -1.56
C PRO A 353 26.57 9.65 -2.32
N PRO A 354 27.10 10.41 -3.30
CA PRO A 354 26.27 11.28 -4.11
C PRO A 354 25.21 10.41 -4.77
N ASP A 355 23.94 10.63 -4.42
CA ASP A 355 22.84 10.09 -5.21
C ASP A 355 23.07 10.62 -6.62
N LYS A 356 23.41 9.72 -7.56
CA LYS A 356 23.39 10.06 -8.98
C LYS A 356 21.93 10.25 -9.33
N VAL A 357 21.41 11.43 -9.02
CA VAL A 357 20.10 11.90 -9.48
C VAL A 357 20.15 11.76 -10.99
N ALA A 358 19.20 11.02 -11.55
CA ALA A 358 19.02 10.96 -12.99
C ALA A 358 19.04 12.40 -13.53
N SER A 359 19.75 12.63 -14.62
CA SER A 359 19.75 13.93 -15.30
C SER A 359 18.30 14.41 -15.48
N PRO A 360 17.99 15.67 -15.16
CA PRO A 360 16.61 16.18 -15.05
C PRO A 360 15.81 16.23 -16.35
N SER A 361 16.29 15.61 -17.45
CA SER A 361 15.64 15.70 -18.76
C SER A 361 14.44 14.75 -18.91
N ASP A 362 14.43 13.59 -18.26
CA ASP A 362 13.45 12.54 -18.56
C ASP A 362 12.64 12.16 -17.31
N ARG A 363 11.33 12.45 -17.31
CA ARG A 363 10.41 12.10 -16.22
C ARG A 363 10.28 10.59 -16.02
N PHE A 364 10.34 9.82 -17.11
CA PHE A 364 10.31 8.35 -17.09
C PHE A 364 11.55 7.78 -17.80
N PRO A 365 12.69 7.64 -17.11
CA PRO A 365 13.88 7.04 -17.72
C PRO A 365 13.62 5.58 -18.15
N PHE A 366 14.34 5.10 -19.16
CA PHE A 366 14.25 3.70 -19.57
C PHE A 366 15.18 2.81 -18.73
N LEU A 367 14.76 1.58 -18.47
CA LEU A 367 15.56 0.58 -17.77
C LEU A 367 16.63 0.03 -18.72
N ASP A 368 17.82 0.62 -18.70
CA ASP A 368 18.96 0.09 -19.45
C ASP A 368 19.46 -1.21 -18.83
N GLN A 369 19.07 -2.35 -19.40
CA GLN A 369 19.52 -3.68 -18.96
C GLN A 369 21.01 -3.93 -19.23
N ARG A 370 21.66 -3.10 -20.07
CA ARG A 370 23.10 -3.21 -20.38
C ARG A 370 23.98 -2.57 -19.30
N LYS A 371 23.42 -1.79 -18.38
CA LYS A 371 24.18 -1.29 -17.23
C LYS A 371 24.59 -2.47 -16.35
N GLN A 372 25.88 -2.78 -16.38
CA GLN A 372 26.46 -3.76 -15.48
C GLN A 372 26.38 -3.28 -14.03
N ARG A 373 26.25 -4.25 -13.10
CA ARG A 373 26.35 -4.03 -11.65
C ARG A 373 27.59 -3.16 -11.38
N LYS A 374 27.38 -1.91 -10.99
CA LYS A 374 28.44 -1.13 -10.37
C LYS A 374 28.71 -1.75 -9.00
N ALA A 375 29.98 -1.74 -8.57
CA ALA A 375 30.35 -2.19 -7.23
C ALA A 375 29.35 -1.60 -6.22
N ALA A 376 28.79 -2.46 -5.35
CA ALA A 376 27.78 -2.07 -4.39
C ALA A 376 28.26 -0.82 -3.65
N HIS A 377 27.53 0.30 -3.78
CA HIS A 377 27.87 1.50 -3.04
C HIS A 377 27.87 1.16 -1.54
N GLU A 378 29.00 1.41 -0.88
CA GLU A 378 29.14 1.25 0.57
C GLU A 378 28.13 2.14 1.29
N ILE A 379 27.45 1.59 2.30
CA ILE A 379 26.51 2.35 3.12
C ILE A 379 27.26 3.39 3.95
N SER A 380 26.72 4.60 4.07
CA SER A 380 27.25 5.59 5.00
C SER A 380 26.74 5.35 6.43
N GLY A 381 27.48 5.83 7.43
CA GLY A 381 27.05 5.84 8.83
C GLY A 381 25.66 6.48 9.01
N PRO A 382 25.41 7.68 8.45
CA PRO A 382 24.09 8.30 8.44
C PRO A 382 22.98 7.45 7.81
N GLN A 383 23.24 6.84 6.66
CA GLN A 383 22.29 5.95 5.99
C GLN A 383 21.93 4.72 6.85
N TYR A 384 22.93 4.13 7.51
CA TYR A 384 22.70 3.00 8.41
C TYR A 384 21.86 3.40 9.64
N VAL A 385 22.16 4.55 10.26
CA VAL A 385 21.37 5.05 11.41
C VAL A 385 19.93 5.39 11.00
N ASN A 386 19.74 5.92 9.78
CA ASN A 386 18.42 6.17 9.23
C ASN A 386 17.67 4.86 8.93
N LEU A 387 18.35 3.84 8.39
CA LEU A 387 17.76 2.51 8.18
C LEU A 387 17.26 1.90 9.49
N LEU A 388 18.07 1.98 10.56
CA LEU A 388 17.65 1.53 11.89
C LEU A 388 16.38 2.26 12.35
N LEU A 389 16.29 3.58 12.10
CA LEU A 389 15.11 4.38 12.46
C LEU A 389 13.88 3.99 11.65
N ILE A 390 14.03 3.77 10.34
CA ILE A 390 12.94 3.34 9.45
C ILE A 390 12.39 1.99 9.92
N ALA A 391 13.27 1.02 10.19
CA ALA A 391 12.88 -0.30 10.67
C ALA A 391 12.23 -0.23 12.07
N PHE A 392 12.76 0.59 12.99
CA PHE A 392 12.19 0.80 14.31
C PHE A 392 10.82 1.49 14.26
N ARG A 393 10.65 2.51 13.41
CA ARG A 393 9.35 3.16 13.17
C ARG A 393 8.31 2.17 12.68
N ALA A 394 8.71 1.33 11.72
CA ALA A 394 7.87 0.28 11.17
C ALA A 394 7.49 -0.75 12.25
N TYR A 395 8.44 -1.21 13.06
CA TYR A 395 8.19 -2.08 14.21
C TYR A 395 7.14 -1.49 15.16
N MET A 396 7.29 -0.22 15.55
CA MET A 396 6.35 0.47 16.44
C MET A 396 4.96 0.72 15.83
N GLN A 397 4.82 0.68 14.51
CA GLN A 397 3.53 0.75 13.81
C GLN A 397 2.84 -0.61 13.75
N VAL A 398 3.64 -1.67 13.55
CA VAL A 398 3.17 -3.05 13.49
C VAL A 398 2.73 -3.55 14.87
N PHE A 399 3.51 -3.24 15.90
CA PHE A 399 3.20 -3.54 17.29
C PHE A 399 2.73 -2.25 17.98
N PRO A 400 1.43 -2.07 18.26
CA PRO A 400 0.85 -0.79 18.69
C PRO A 400 1.13 -0.49 20.18
N LEU A 401 2.40 -0.48 20.57
CA LEU A 401 2.89 -0.08 21.89
C LEU A 401 2.36 1.31 22.30
N LYS A 402 2.19 2.24 21.34
CA LYS A 402 1.56 3.56 21.59
C LYS A 402 0.16 3.44 22.19
N SER A 403 -0.65 2.50 21.72
CA SER A 403 -2.00 2.26 22.23
C SER A 403 -1.97 1.70 23.66
N TYR A 404 -0.93 0.93 24.00
CA TYR A 404 -0.69 0.43 25.35
C TYR A 404 -0.34 1.58 26.32
N PHE A 405 0.55 2.50 25.95
CA PHE A 405 0.88 3.68 26.76
C PHE A 405 -0.33 4.58 27.03
N LYS A 406 -1.14 4.88 26.00
CA LYS A 406 -2.39 5.65 26.18
C LYS A 406 -3.37 4.98 27.14
N ARG A 407 -3.42 3.65 27.17
CA ARG A 407 -4.26 2.89 28.10
C ARG A 407 -3.74 2.99 29.53
N LEU A 408 -2.43 2.90 29.73
CA LEU A 408 -1.79 3.08 31.05
C LEU A 408 -2.07 4.48 31.62
N GLN A 409 -1.88 5.53 30.81
CA GLN A 409 -2.13 6.92 31.24
C GLN A 409 -3.59 7.11 31.71
N ARG A 410 -4.57 6.66 30.91
CA ARG A 410 -6.01 6.69 31.28
C ARG A 410 -6.32 5.88 32.54
N THR A 411 -5.59 4.81 32.78
CA THR A 411 -5.79 3.98 33.98
C THR A 411 -5.22 4.68 35.22
N SER A 412 -4.08 5.36 35.09
CA SER A 412 -3.48 6.17 36.17
C SER A 412 -4.32 7.40 36.54
N GLU A 413 -4.96 8.06 35.57
CA GLU A 413 -5.87 9.18 35.81
C GLU A 413 -7.18 8.76 36.49
N SER A 414 -7.63 7.51 36.26
CA SER A 414 -8.84 6.96 36.89
C SER A 414 -8.66 6.52 38.35
N VAL A 415 -7.42 6.47 38.85
CA VAL A 415 -7.10 6.18 40.25
C VAL A 415 -6.77 7.49 40.96
N SER A 416 -7.78 8.35 41.10
CA SER A 416 -7.74 9.38 42.14
C SER A 416 -7.93 8.70 43.50
N PRO A 417 -7.10 9.00 44.53
CA PRO A 417 -7.20 8.34 45.82
C PRO A 417 -8.53 8.73 46.47
N ALA A 418 -9.38 7.74 46.75
CA ALA A 418 -10.57 7.94 47.57
C ALA A 418 -10.13 8.53 48.92
N PRO A 419 -10.75 9.64 49.39
CA PRO A 419 -10.39 10.21 50.67
C PRO A 419 -10.71 9.20 51.78
N THR A 420 -9.69 8.90 52.56
CA THR A 420 -9.77 8.08 53.77
C THR A 420 -10.71 8.72 54.79
N SER A 421 -11.94 8.22 54.88
CA SER A 421 -12.78 8.42 56.07
C SER A 421 -12.93 7.10 56.83
N SER A 422 -12.23 7.02 57.95
CA SER A 422 -12.31 5.98 58.96
C SER A 422 -13.72 5.81 59.57
N PRO A 423 -14.05 4.64 60.16
CA PRO A 423 -15.42 4.18 60.36
C PRO A 423 -16.02 4.68 61.69
N LYS A 424 -17.28 5.15 61.66
CA LYS A 424 -18.11 5.28 62.87
C LYS A 424 -19.21 4.23 62.88
N LYS A 425 -19.12 3.37 63.90
CA LYS A 425 -20.10 2.38 64.35
C LYS A 425 -21.48 3.00 64.57
N ARG A 426 -22.54 2.29 64.14
CA ARG A 426 -23.81 2.12 64.88
C ARG A 426 -24.56 0.89 64.34
N SER A 427 -24.77 -0.08 65.23
CA SER A 427 -25.57 -1.31 65.06
C SER A 427 -27.04 -1.04 65.49
N PRO A 428 -27.92 -2.06 65.67
CA PRO A 428 -28.42 -3.08 64.73
C PRO A 428 -29.98 -3.19 64.76
N ALA A 429 -30.62 -3.76 63.72
CA ALA A 429 -31.93 -4.40 63.87
C ALA A 429 -32.34 -5.33 62.70
N ASN A 430 -32.31 -6.64 62.97
CA ASN A 430 -33.39 -7.61 62.73
C ASN A 430 -34.06 -7.75 61.34
N ARG A 431 -33.83 -8.89 60.63
CA ARG A 431 -34.67 -10.12 60.70
C ARG A 431 -34.37 -11.17 59.59
N ARG A 432 -34.28 -12.43 60.06
CA ARG A 432 -34.67 -13.74 59.47
C ARG A 432 -33.86 -14.41 58.32
N LYS A 433 -33.31 -15.59 58.67
CA LYS A 433 -32.82 -16.75 57.85
C LYS A 433 -34.00 -17.64 57.34
N PRO A 434 -33.84 -18.84 56.72
CA PRO A 434 -32.71 -19.51 56.01
C PRO A 434 -33.11 -20.19 54.66
N ARG A 435 -32.13 -20.61 53.84
CA ARG A 435 -32.04 -21.98 53.24
C ARG A 435 -30.75 -22.17 52.42
N SER A 436 -30.04 -23.25 52.71
CA SER A 436 -28.96 -23.92 51.94
C SER A 436 -29.35 -25.41 51.81
N PRO A 437 -28.66 -26.31 51.07
CA PRO A 437 -27.39 -26.18 50.34
C PRO A 437 -27.35 -26.84 48.93
N ALA A 438 -26.33 -26.56 48.12
CA ALA A 438 -25.64 -27.57 47.27
C ALA A 438 -24.30 -27.01 46.73
N LYS A 439 -23.33 -27.93 46.60
CA LYS A 439 -21.87 -27.72 46.49
C LYS A 439 -21.39 -27.30 45.08
N GLU A 440 -20.42 -26.37 45.06
CA GLU A 440 -19.14 -26.27 44.28
C GLU A 440 -18.95 -26.97 42.90
N PRO A 441 -18.07 -26.48 41.98
CA PRO A 441 -16.79 -25.83 42.30
C PRO A 441 -16.40 -24.56 41.51
N VAL A 442 -15.41 -23.90 42.11
CA VAL A 442 -14.59 -22.79 41.65
C VAL A 442 -13.98 -23.06 40.27
N THR A 443 -14.18 -22.14 39.32
CA THR A 443 -13.21 -21.86 38.24
C THR A 443 -13.04 -20.35 38.11
N SER A 444 -11.77 -19.96 38.09
CA SER A 444 -11.26 -18.61 38.27
C SER A 444 -11.61 -17.67 37.11
N GLY A 445 -12.42 -16.66 37.42
CA GLY A 445 -12.22 -15.25 37.04
C GLY A 445 -11.89 -14.90 35.58
N THR A 446 -12.87 -14.96 34.69
CA THR A 446 -12.93 -14.06 33.51
C THR A 446 -13.98 -13.00 33.81
N GLN A 447 -13.57 -11.79 34.24
CA GLN A 447 -14.52 -10.69 34.43
C GLN A 447 -14.93 -10.12 33.07
N LEU A 448 -16.04 -10.62 32.53
CA LEU A 448 -16.79 -10.00 31.44
C LEU A 448 -17.47 -8.72 31.96
N ILE A 449 -16.89 -7.56 31.69
CA ILE A 449 -17.54 -6.27 31.96
C ILE A 449 -18.45 -5.93 30.78
N ARG A 450 -19.71 -6.34 30.89
CA ARG A 450 -20.81 -5.96 30.00
C ARG A 450 -21.17 -4.49 30.27
N ARG A 451 -20.92 -3.58 29.32
CA ARG A 451 -21.47 -2.21 29.38
C ARG A 451 -22.66 -2.04 28.44
N LYS A 452 -23.73 -1.50 29.03
CA LYS A 452 -25.00 -1.11 28.43
C LYS A 452 -24.83 0.07 27.48
N THR A 453 -25.70 0.05 26.48
CA THR A 453 -25.99 1.04 25.43
C THR A 453 -26.11 2.49 25.90
N GLY A 454 -25.51 3.40 25.13
CA GLY A 454 -25.73 4.85 25.22
C GLY A 454 -25.08 5.61 24.05
N VAL A 455 -25.93 6.11 23.14
CA VAL A 455 -25.82 7.21 22.14
C VAL A 455 -24.45 7.51 21.48
N PRO A 456 -24.34 7.51 20.13
CA PRO A 456 -23.08 7.75 19.43
C PRO A 456 -22.76 9.26 19.36
N SER A 457 -21.64 9.66 19.99
CA SER A 457 -20.93 10.88 19.64
C SER A 457 -20.05 10.60 18.42
N CYS A 458 -20.08 11.52 17.47
CA CYS A 458 -19.33 11.51 16.23
C CYS A 458 -17.82 11.45 16.51
N ASP A 459 -17.23 10.29 16.29
CA ASP A 459 -15.82 10.07 15.96
C ASP A 459 -15.75 8.69 15.31
N SER A 460 -14.92 8.57 14.27
CA SER A 460 -14.83 7.44 13.32
C SER A 460 -15.09 6.06 13.95
N PRO A 461 -15.83 5.15 13.28
CA PRO A 461 -16.10 3.83 13.83
C PRO A 461 -14.77 3.12 14.08
N ALA A 462 -14.49 2.86 15.36
CA ALA A 462 -13.37 2.02 15.75
C ALA A 462 -13.50 0.70 14.99
N LEU A 463 -12.42 0.30 14.31
CA LEU A 463 -12.28 -1.04 13.73
C LEU A 463 -12.74 -2.05 14.78
N ILE A 464 -13.84 -2.75 14.50
CA ILE A 464 -14.34 -3.88 15.30
C ILE A 464 -13.41 -5.07 15.00
N LEU A 465 -12.16 -4.95 15.43
CA LEU A 465 -11.48 -6.07 16.06
C LEU A 465 -11.85 -5.92 17.53
N GLU A 466 -13.04 -6.41 17.89
CA GLU A 466 -13.45 -6.53 19.29
C GLU A 466 -12.33 -7.26 20.03
N GLU A 467 -11.68 -6.51 20.92
CA GLU A 467 -10.68 -6.95 21.88
C GLU A 467 -9.50 -7.76 21.30
N ILE A 468 -8.39 -7.08 20.98
CA ILE A 468 -7.08 -7.74 21.03
C ILE A 468 -6.95 -8.33 22.45
N CYS A 469 -7.15 -9.64 22.58
CA CYS A 469 -6.92 -10.36 23.82
C CYS A 469 -5.47 -10.09 24.26
N VAL A 470 -5.31 -9.26 25.29
CA VAL A 470 -4.01 -9.01 25.89
C VAL A 470 -3.67 -10.23 26.73
N THR A 471 -3.00 -11.19 26.10
CA THR A 471 -2.49 -12.37 26.80
C THR A 471 -1.45 -11.92 27.84
N PRO A 472 -1.28 -12.65 28.96
CA PRO A 472 -0.23 -12.35 29.95
C PRO A 472 1.19 -12.32 29.34
N SER A 473 1.42 -13.12 28.30
CA SER A 473 2.66 -13.11 27.52
C SER A 473 2.83 -11.79 26.74
N LEU A 474 1.79 -11.30 26.09
CA LEU A 474 1.82 -10.01 25.38
C LEU A 474 2.02 -8.84 26.35
N PHE A 475 1.41 -8.88 27.54
CA PHE A 475 1.62 -7.88 28.58
C PHE A 475 3.08 -7.85 29.07
N THR A 476 3.65 -9.03 29.31
CA THR A 476 5.07 -9.15 29.72
C THR A 476 5.99 -8.63 28.62
N HIS A 477 5.71 -8.99 27.37
CA HIS A 477 6.45 -8.48 26.22
C HIS A 477 6.39 -6.95 26.15
N TYR A 478 5.21 -6.33 26.23
CA TYR A 478 5.09 -4.87 26.22
C TYR A 478 5.80 -4.19 27.38
N ARG A 479 5.75 -4.75 28.58
CA ARG A 479 6.51 -4.24 29.73
C ARG A 479 8.02 -4.23 29.45
N ASP A 480 8.53 -5.32 28.88
CA ASP A 480 9.95 -5.42 28.53
C ASP A 480 10.30 -4.43 27.40
N GLU A 481 9.43 -4.24 26.41
CA GLU A 481 9.60 -3.21 25.37
C GLU A 481 9.68 -1.80 25.97
N VAL A 482 8.79 -1.44 26.91
CA VAL A 482 8.84 -0.14 27.62
C VAL A 482 10.18 0.08 28.32
N LYS A 483 10.69 -0.95 29.01
CA LYS A 483 12.00 -0.88 29.68
C LYS A 483 13.10 -0.53 28.68
N HIS A 484 13.11 -1.16 27.51
CA HIS A 484 14.12 -0.88 26.48
C HIS A 484 13.95 0.49 25.83
N LEU A 485 12.72 1.01 25.70
CA LEU A 485 12.47 2.39 25.25
C LEU A 485 13.06 3.41 26.22
N LEU A 486 12.87 3.21 27.54
CA LEU A 486 13.47 4.08 28.56
C LEU A 486 15.00 4.02 28.55
N LEU A 487 15.57 2.84 28.35
CA LEU A 487 17.02 2.69 28.18
C LEU A 487 17.53 3.38 26.91
N MET A 488 16.75 3.34 25.82
CA MET A 488 17.06 4.03 24.57
C MET A 488 17.04 5.55 24.74
N LYS A 489 16.01 6.10 25.41
CA LYS A 489 15.98 7.52 25.82
C LYS A 489 17.24 7.89 26.59
N ARG A 490 17.56 7.13 27.66
CA ARG A 490 18.72 7.42 28.51
C ARG A 490 20.02 7.38 27.72
N TRP A 491 20.17 6.43 26.79
CA TRP A 491 21.34 6.34 25.93
C TRP A 491 21.44 7.55 24.99
N LEU A 492 20.33 7.99 24.40
CA LEU A 492 20.29 9.17 23.52
C LEU A 492 20.60 10.48 24.29
N GLN A 493 20.14 10.61 25.54
CA GLN A 493 20.44 11.78 26.38
C GLN A 493 21.91 11.80 26.83
N THR A 494 22.44 10.67 27.26
CA THR A 494 23.78 10.62 27.88
C THR A 494 24.90 10.42 26.86
N LYS A 495 24.82 9.41 25.99
CA LYS A 495 25.94 9.06 25.09
C LYS A 495 25.87 9.77 23.75
N ALA A 496 24.69 9.89 23.16
CA ALA A 496 24.52 10.67 21.93
C ALA A 496 24.38 12.19 22.20
N GLY A 497 23.85 12.57 23.37
CA GLY A 497 23.68 13.96 23.78
C GLY A 497 24.96 14.63 24.30
N ILE A 498 25.92 13.89 24.87
CA ILE A 498 27.23 14.42 25.29
C ILE A 498 28.28 14.28 24.16
N GLY A 499 27.98 13.53 23.10
CA GLY A 499 28.81 13.45 21.90
C GLY A 499 28.97 14.80 21.18
N GLY A 500 29.95 14.88 20.26
CA GLY A 500 30.16 16.07 19.44
C GLY A 500 28.93 16.45 18.59
N GLN A 501 28.89 17.69 18.09
CA GLN A 501 27.74 18.23 17.32
C GLN A 501 27.25 17.29 16.20
N VAL A 502 28.19 16.61 15.53
CA VAL A 502 27.90 15.63 14.46
C VAL A 502 27.07 14.44 14.95
N GLU A 503 27.36 13.87 16.12
CA GLU A 503 26.57 12.77 16.68
C GLU A 503 25.19 13.26 17.13
N ARG A 504 25.11 14.49 17.67
CA ARG A 504 23.82 15.10 18.02
C ARG A 504 22.91 15.24 16.80
N ASP A 505 23.43 15.76 15.70
CA ASP A 505 22.66 15.97 14.47
C ASP A 505 22.23 14.64 13.85
N LEU A 506 23.12 13.64 13.85
CA LEU A 506 22.85 12.27 13.39
C LEU A 506 21.65 11.62 14.11
N PHE A 507 21.54 11.81 15.43
CA PHE A 507 20.48 11.22 16.26
C PHE A 507 19.29 12.15 16.54
N ALA A 508 19.26 13.36 15.97
CA ALA A 508 18.11 14.25 16.12
C ALA A 508 16.77 13.63 15.63
N PRO A 509 16.73 12.89 14.49
CA PRO A 509 15.50 12.22 14.04
C PRO A 509 14.99 11.13 15.00
N TRP A 510 15.90 10.47 15.73
CA TRP A 510 15.56 9.49 16.75
C TRP A 510 14.89 10.14 17.96
N ARG A 511 15.50 11.21 18.48
CA ARG A 511 14.97 11.98 19.62
C ARG A 511 13.56 12.51 19.34
N ARG A 512 13.37 13.16 18.18
CA ARG A 512 12.05 13.63 17.73
C ARG A 512 11.04 12.50 17.66
N TYR A 513 11.43 11.34 17.13
CA TYR A 513 10.49 10.21 17.01
C TYR A 513 10.08 9.63 18.35
N LEU A 514 11.02 9.46 19.30
CA LEU A 514 10.71 8.97 20.64
C LEU A 514 9.72 9.87 21.38
N ALA A 515 9.87 11.19 21.28
CA ALA A 515 8.91 12.15 21.84
C ALA A 515 7.49 11.99 21.25
N THR A 516 7.35 11.55 19.99
CA THR A 516 6.02 11.26 19.41
C THR A 516 5.37 9.97 19.92
N ILE A 517 6.12 9.11 20.63
CA ILE A 517 5.60 7.85 21.17
C ILE A 517 4.90 8.11 22.50
N ASP A 518 5.56 8.83 23.40
CA ASP A 518 5.07 9.20 24.73
C ASP A 518 5.89 10.39 25.26
N GLU A 519 5.28 11.29 26.03
CA GLU A 519 5.96 12.45 26.63
C GLU A 519 7.09 12.03 27.58
N MET A 520 6.95 10.90 28.28
CA MET A 520 8.01 10.36 29.14
C MET A 520 9.25 9.93 28.36
N LEU A 521 9.14 9.75 27.04
CA LEU A 521 10.25 9.40 26.15
C LEU A 521 10.95 10.62 25.53
N ASP A 522 10.53 11.84 25.89
CA ASP A 522 11.19 13.06 25.42
C ASP A 522 12.65 13.10 25.87
N CYS A 523 13.53 13.44 24.94
CA CYS A 523 14.98 13.44 25.12
C CYS A 523 15.55 14.84 25.30
N GLU A 524 14.73 15.89 25.13
CA GLU A 524 15.13 17.29 25.31
C GLU A 524 15.07 17.78 26.76
#